data_AF-A0A6A4QPU2-F1
#
_entry.id   AF-A0A6A4QPU2-F1
#
_cell.length_a   1.000
_cell.length_b   1.000
_cell.length_c   1.000
_cell.angle_alpha   90.00
_cell.angle_beta   90.00
_cell.angle_gamma   90.00
#
_symmetry.space_group_name_H-M   'P 1'
#
loop_
_entity.id
_entity.type
_entity.pdbx_description
1 polymer ?
#
loop_
_entity_poly.entity_id
_entity_poly.type
_entity_poly.pdbx_seq_one_letter_code
_entity_poly.pdbx_strand_id
1 'polypeptide(L)'
;MEKILERHERYAYAERQLVANDSETQGNWTIEYTRLKAKIDLLERNHRHYMGEDLGSMSLKELQSLEQQLDTALKTIRTHRNQLMYESISELQKKEKVIQEQNNMLAKKIKEKEKANTAQQDAPWDQSNYIVDTSFLIQHQPLPILNMGRNQDQEAPEIVRNELDLSLEPFYFCHLGCF
;
A
#
# COMPACT_ATOMS: atom_id res chain seq x y z
N MET A 1 33.61 57.78 42.54
CA MET A 1 32.18 58.03 42.22
C MET A 1 31.91 57.83 40.73
N GLU A 2 32.70 58.46 39.87
CA GLU A 2 32.60 58.35 38.39
C GLU A 2 32.59 56.90 37.84
N LYS A 3 33.51 56.04 38.31
CA LYS A 3 33.54 54.61 37.93
C LYS A 3 32.28 53.81 38.28
N ILE A 4 31.53 54.26 39.29
CA ILE A 4 30.28 53.61 39.72
C ILE A 4 29.14 54.09 38.81
N LEU A 5 29.10 55.39 38.49
CA LEU A 5 28.14 55.95 37.54
C LEU A 5 28.31 55.36 36.15
N GLU A 6 29.54 55.25 35.66
CA GLU A 6 29.86 54.66 34.36
C GLU A 6 29.41 53.19 34.28
N ARG A 7 29.58 52.43 35.37
CA ARG A 7 29.09 51.05 35.45
C ARG A 7 27.56 50.99 35.36
N HIS A 8 26.86 51.85 36.10
CA HIS A 8 25.40 51.90 36.07
C HIS A 8 24.87 52.34 34.70
N GLU A 9 25.51 53.29 34.06
CA GLU A 9 25.15 53.75 32.71
C GLU A 9 25.30 52.63 31.68
N ARG A 10 26.40 51.85 31.75
CA ARG A 10 26.60 50.68 30.89
C ARG A 10 25.54 49.60 31.11
N TYR A 11 25.16 49.31 32.36
CA TYR A 11 24.10 48.34 32.65
C TYR A 11 22.72 48.82 32.21
N ALA A 12 22.37 50.08 32.49
CA ALA A 12 21.10 50.66 32.06
C ALA A 12 20.97 50.72 30.53
N TYR A 13 22.08 50.96 29.82
CA TYR A 13 22.12 50.92 28.36
C TYR A 13 21.98 49.49 27.82
N ALA A 14 22.67 48.51 28.41
CA ALA A 14 22.56 47.11 28.03
C ALA A 14 21.13 46.54 28.26
N GLU A 15 20.50 46.90 29.38
CA GLU A 15 19.13 46.49 29.71
C GLU A 15 18.11 47.07 28.71
N ARG A 16 18.23 48.36 28.37
CA ARG A 16 17.38 48.98 27.33
C ARG A 16 17.54 48.32 25.96
N GLN A 17 18.77 47.94 25.59
CA GLN A 17 19.00 47.22 24.33
C GLN A 17 18.40 45.82 24.34
N LEU A 18 18.47 45.08 25.45
CA LEU A 18 17.84 43.76 25.57
C LEU A 18 16.31 43.86 25.46
N VAL A 19 15.69 44.79 26.17
CA VAL A 19 14.23 45.01 26.10
C VAL A 19 13.78 45.44 24.69
N ALA A 20 14.58 46.25 24.00
CA ALA A 20 14.31 46.62 22.61
C ALA A 20 14.37 45.41 21.67
N ASN A 21 15.40 44.57 21.79
CA ASN A 21 15.55 43.35 20.99
C ASN A 21 14.46 42.30 21.30
N ASP A 22 14.05 42.16 22.56
CA ASP A 22 12.94 41.27 22.96
C ASP A 22 11.59 41.78 22.41
N SER A 23 11.37 43.10 22.41
CA SER A 23 10.17 43.71 21.83
C SER A 23 10.14 43.55 20.30
N GLU A 24 11.28 43.67 19.63
CA GLU A 24 11.42 43.49 18.18
C GLU A 24 11.26 42.02 17.77
N THR A 25 11.82 41.08 18.54
CA THR A 25 11.61 39.63 18.32
C THR A 25 10.18 39.19 18.63
N GLN A 26 9.54 39.72 19.68
CA GLN A 26 8.12 39.47 19.97
C GLN A 26 7.19 40.09 18.90
N GLY A 27 7.51 41.28 18.40
CA GLY A 27 6.84 41.89 17.26
C GLY A 27 6.95 41.03 16.00
N ASN A 28 8.13 40.47 15.75
CA ASN A 28 8.39 39.54 14.65
C ASN A 28 7.52 38.27 14.77
N TRP A 29 7.47 37.63 15.95
CA TRP A 29 6.62 36.45 16.17
C TRP A 29 5.13 36.75 15.99
N THR A 30 4.67 37.93 16.40
CA THR A 30 3.27 38.34 16.25
C THR A 30 2.90 38.53 14.78
N ILE A 31 3.79 39.15 14.00
CA ILE A 31 3.63 39.33 12.55
C ILE A 31 3.63 37.97 11.84
N GLU A 32 4.58 37.11 12.17
CA GLU A 32 4.71 35.76 11.61
C GLU A 32 3.50 34.89 11.91
N TYR A 33 3.01 34.93 13.15
CA TYR A 33 1.76 34.26 13.54
C TYR A 33 0.58 34.76 12.71
N THR A 34 0.42 36.08 12.58
CA THR A 34 -0.68 36.68 11.81
C THR A 34 -0.62 36.28 10.34
N ARG A 35 0.59 36.27 9.75
CA ARG A 35 0.83 35.82 8.38
C ARG A 35 0.47 34.35 8.19
N LEU A 36 0.89 33.48 9.12
CA LEU A 36 0.58 32.06 9.07
C LEU A 36 -0.93 31.82 9.22
N LYS A 37 -1.58 32.52 10.15
CA LYS A 37 -3.02 32.44 10.38
C LYS A 37 -3.81 32.84 9.12
N ALA A 38 -3.44 33.95 8.48
CA ALA A 38 -4.05 34.37 7.22
C ALA A 38 -3.88 33.32 6.10
N LYS A 39 -2.72 32.62 6.06
CA LYS A 39 -2.48 31.54 5.09
C LYS A 39 -3.38 30.33 5.36
N ILE A 40 -3.55 29.94 6.62
CA ILE A 40 -4.47 28.86 7.01
C ILE A 40 -5.90 29.21 6.60
N ASP A 41 -6.37 30.40 6.96
CA ASP A 41 -7.74 30.84 6.66
C ASP A 41 -7.99 30.93 5.14
N LEU A 42 -6.96 31.25 4.36
CA LEU A 42 -7.03 31.20 2.89
C LEU A 42 -7.12 29.76 2.37
N LEU A 43 -6.32 28.84 2.90
CA LEU A 43 -6.35 27.42 2.50
C LEU A 43 -7.68 26.78 2.85
N GLU A 44 -8.23 27.06 4.03
CA GLU A 44 -9.55 26.56 4.45
C GLU A 44 -10.67 27.10 3.56
N ARG A 45 -10.64 28.39 3.22
CA ARG A 45 -11.59 28.97 2.24
C ARG A 45 -11.48 28.30 0.88
N ASN A 46 -10.26 28.12 0.38
CA ASN A 46 -10.05 27.45 -0.91
C ASN A 46 -10.54 26.00 -0.87
N HIS A 47 -10.32 25.28 0.23
CA HIS A 47 -10.85 23.93 0.41
C HIS A 47 -12.37 23.91 0.32
N ARG A 48 -13.06 24.82 1.02
CA ARG A 48 -14.52 24.98 0.92
C ARG A 48 -14.97 25.25 -0.51
N HIS A 49 -14.30 26.16 -1.24
CA HIS A 49 -14.60 26.39 -2.65
C HIS A 49 -14.44 25.12 -3.51
N TYR A 50 -13.38 24.34 -3.31
CA TYR A 50 -13.19 23.07 -4.03
C TYR A 50 -14.28 22.03 -3.68
N MET A 51 -14.86 22.10 -2.49
CA MET A 51 -15.99 21.28 -2.05
C MET A 51 -17.35 21.84 -2.52
N GLY A 52 -17.37 22.96 -3.25
CA GLY A 52 -18.58 23.59 -3.75
C GLY A 52 -19.30 24.49 -2.74
N GLU A 53 -18.66 24.82 -1.62
CA GLU A 53 -19.19 25.67 -0.56
C GLU A 53 -18.74 27.14 -0.74
N ASP A 54 -19.43 28.10 -0.09
CA ASP A 54 -19.12 29.54 -0.06
C ASP A 54 -18.98 30.26 -1.43
N LEU A 55 -19.45 29.65 -2.52
CA LEU A 55 -19.28 30.16 -3.89
C LEU A 55 -20.03 31.46 -4.19
N GLY A 56 -21.05 31.82 -3.41
CA GLY A 56 -21.87 33.02 -3.64
C GLY A 56 -21.11 34.35 -3.56
N SER A 57 -19.93 34.34 -2.95
CA SER A 57 -19.05 35.51 -2.84
C SER A 57 -18.06 35.64 -4.01
N MET A 58 -17.96 34.62 -4.86
CA MET A 58 -17.02 34.58 -5.98
C MET A 58 -17.56 35.29 -7.22
N SER A 59 -16.68 35.96 -7.95
CA SER A 59 -17.01 36.49 -9.26
C SER A 59 -17.11 35.39 -10.32
N LEU A 60 -17.80 35.67 -11.43
CA LEU A 60 -17.95 34.73 -12.55
C LEU A 60 -16.58 34.24 -13.08
N LYS A 61 -15.57 35.12 -13.14
CA LYS A 61 -14.22 34.77 -13.62
C LYS A 61 -13.52 33.81 -12.66
N GLU A 62 -13.66 34.03 -11.36
CA GLU A 62 -13.06 33.15 -10.35
C GLU A 62 -13.74 31.78 -10.36
N LEU A 63 -15.06 31.74 -10.54
CA LEU A 63 -15.81 30.48 -10.65
C LEU A 63 -15.38 29.68 -11.89
N GLN A 64 -15.24 30.34 -13.04
CA GLN A 64 -14.75 29.69 -14.27
C GLN A 64 -13.31 29.16 -14.09
N SER A 65 -12.44 29.91 -13.41
CA SER A 65 -11.09 29.45 -13.10
C SER A 65 -11.09 28.23 -12.18
N LEU A 66 -11.96 28.23 -11.16
CA LEU A 66 -12.12 27.12 -10.23
C LEU A 66 -12.60 25.86 -10.95
N GLU A 67 -13.60 25.98 -11.82
CA GLU A 67 -14.11 24.89 -12.65
C GLU A 67 -13.00 24.30 -13.53
N GLN A 68 -12.25 25.15 -14.24
CA GLN A 68 -11.14 24.70 -15.10
C GLN A 68 -10.05 23.97 -14.30
N GLN A 69 -9.74 24.47 -13.10
CA GLN A 69 -8.77 23.85 -12.21
C GLN A 69 -9.24 22.46 -11.75
N LEU A 70 -10.51 22.33 -11.37
CA LEU A 70 -11.10 21.05 -10.96
C LEU A 70 -11.15 20.05 -12.13
N ASP A 71 -11.58 20.47 -13.32
CA ASP A 71 -11.61 19.60 -14.50
C ASP A 71 -10.22 19.09 -14.87
N THR A 72 -9.22 19.97 -14.87
CA THR A 72 -7.82 19.61 -15.15
C THR A 72 -7.27 18.62 -14.11
N ALA A 73 -7.53 18.88 -12.83
CA ALA A 73 -7.11 17.99 -11.74
C ALA A 73 -7.78 16.61 -11.84
N LEU A 74 -9.09 16.57 -12.09
CA LEU A 74 -9.84 15.33 -12.29
C LEU A 74 -9.33 14.53 -13.48
N LYS A 75 -9.07 15.19 -14.61
CA LYS A 75 -8.49 14.56 -15.78
C LYS A 75 -7.14 13.92 -15.45
N THR A 76 -6.27 14.66 -14.76
CA THR A 76 -4.94 14.18 -14.33
C THR A 76 -5.04 12.97 -13.40
N ILE A 77 -5.93 13.03 -12.40
CA ILE A 77 -6.17 11.91 -11.47
C ILE A 77 -6.68 10.67 -12.22
N ARG A 78 -7.65 10.84 -13.13
CA ARG A 78 -8.19 9.73 -13.93
C ARG A 78 -7.12 9.12 -14.83
N THR A 79 -6.32 9.94 -15.51
CA THR A 79 -5.23 9.43 -16.36
C THR A 79 -4.21 8.65 -15.55
N HIS A 80 -3.82 9.16 -14.38
CA HIS A 80 -2.87 8.48 -13.51
C HIS A 80 -3.41 7.15 -12.98
N ARG A 81 -4.68 7.13 -12.53
CA ARG A 81 -5.34 5.89 -12.07
C ARG A 81 -5.42 4.85 -13.18
N ASN A 82 -5.79 5.26 -14.39
CA ASN A 82 -5.84 4.36 -15.54
C ASN A 82 -4.45 3.82 -15.88
N GLN A 83 -3.42 4.66 -15.84
CA GLN A 83 -2.03 4.24 -16.08
C GLN A 83 -1.59 3.15 -15.10
N LEU A 84 -1.79 3.37 -13.80
CA LEU A 84 -1.47 2.37 -12.77
C LEU A 84 -2.26 1.06 -12.95
N MET A 85 -3.53 1.16 -13.36
CA MET A 85 -4.36 -0.02 -13.64
C MET A 85 -3.80 -0.82 -14.83
N TYR A 86 -3.39 -0.15 -15.91
CA TYR A 86 -2.79 -0.82 -17.07
C TYR A 86 -1.44 -1.46 -16.74
N GLU A 87 -0.63 -0.81 -15.92
CA GLU A 87 0.63 -1.37 -15.41
C GLU A 87 0.36 -2.66 -14.62
N SER A 88 -0.58 -2.62 -13.67
CA SER A 88 -0.98 -3.79 -12.89
C SER A 88 -1.49 -4.94 -13.76
N ILE A 89 -2.36 -4.66 -14.73
CA ILE A 89 -2.87 -5.66 -15.68
C ILE A 89 -1.70 -6.28 -16.46
N SER A 90 -0.77 -5.47 -16.95
CA SER A 90 0.37 -5.93 -17.74
C SER A 90 1.30 -6.83 -16.93
N GLU A 91 1.53 -6.49 -15.66
CA GLU A 91 2.31 -7.32 -14.74
C GLU A 91 1.65 -8.66 -14.48
N LEU A 92 0.34 -8.67 -14.23
CA LEU A 92 -0.43 -9.90 -14.01
C LEU A 92 -0.42 -10.81 -15.25
N GLN A 93 -0.63 -10.24 -16.43
CA GLN A 93 -0.56 -10.98 -17.70
C GLN A 93 0.83 -11.59 -17.94
N LYS A 94 1.91 -10.89 -17.54
CA LYS A 94 3.27 -11.45 -17.61
C LYS A 94 3.43 -12.65 -16.66
N LYS A 95 2.93 -12.54 -15.43
CA LYS A 95 2.96 -13.65 -14.46
C LYS A 95 2.15 -14.85 -14.95
N GLU A 96 0.95 -14.61 -15.47
CA GLU A 96 0.10 -15.63 -16.08
C GLU A 96 0.84 -16.40 -17.18
N LYS A 97 1.49 -15.70 -18.13
CA LYS A 97 2.27 -16.33 -19.20
C LYS A 97 3.40 -17.21 -18.69
N VAL A 98 4.14 -16.74 -17.68
CA VAL A 98 5.24 -17.51 -17.08
C VAL A 98 4.73 -18.79 -16.43
N ILE A 99 3.65 -18.70 -15.66
CA ILE A 99 3.04 -19.86 -15.00
C ILE A 99 2.47 -20.83 -16.04
N GLN A 100 1.80 -20.32 -17.08
CA GLN A 100 1.27 -21.15 -18.16
C GLN A 100 2.37 -21.94 -18.87
N GLU A 101 3.52 -21.31 -19.14
CA GLU A 101 4.66 -22.01 -19.75
C GLU A 101 5.24 -23.08 -18.83
N GLN A 102 5.38 -22.79 -17.54
CA GLN A 102 5.82 -23.78 -16.54
C GLN A 102 4.86 -24.98 -16.48
N ASN A 103 3.55 -24.72 -16.45
CA ASN A 103 2.54 -25.78 -16.45
C ASN A 103 2.59 -26.61 -17.73
N ASN A 104 2.76 -25.98 -18.90
CA ASN A 104 2.91 -26.68 -20.17
C ASN A 104 4.15 -27.60 -20.17
N MET A 105 5.28 -27.12 -19.64
CA MET A 105 6.50 -27.93 -19.50
C MET A 105 6.30 -29.11 -18.56
N LEU A 106 5.64 -28.92 -17.42
CA LEU A 106 5.35 -29.99 -16.47
C LEU A 106 4.40 -31.03 -17.08
N ALA A 107 3.35 -30.59 -17.77
CA ALA A 107 2.41 -31.48 -18.45
C ALA A 107 3.11 -32.34 -19.52
N LYS A 108 4.07 -31.78 -20.27
CA LYS A 108 4.90 -32.55 -21.21
C LYS A 108 5.75 -33.61 -20.50
N LYS A 109 6.45 -33.23 -19.41
CA LYS A 109 7.26 -34.17 -18.61
C LYS A 109 6.43 -35.31 -18.01
N ILE A 110 5.21 -35.02 -17.57
CA ILE A 110 4.29 -36.05 -17.05
C ILE A 110 3.94 -37.04 -18.17
N LYS A 111 3.52 -36.55 -19.34
CA LYS A 111 3.20 -37.40 -20.49
C LYS A 111 4.38 -38.26 -20.95
N GLU A 112 5.60 -37.72 -20.91
CA GLU A 112 6.82 -38.48 -21.23
C GLU A 112 7.08 -39.61 -20.21
N LYS A 113 6.94 -39.32 -18.90
CA LYS A 113 7.08 -40.34 -17.86
C LYS A 113 6.00 -41.42 -17.92
N GLU A 114 4.76 -41.05 -18.21
CA GLU A 114 3.66 -42.02 -18.41
C GLU A 114 3.99 -42.97 -19.55
N LYS A 115 4.43 -42.45 -20.71
CA LYS A 115 4.86 -43.29 -21.85
C LYS A 115 6.03 -44.21 -21.51
N ALA A 116 7.03 -43.71 -20.78
CA ALA A 116 8.16 -44.52 -20.33
C ALA A 116 7.71 -45.65 -19.40
N ASN A 117 6.80 -45.37 -18.46
CA ASN A 117 6.25 -46.37 -17.56
C ASN A 117 5.41 -47.44 -18.29
N THR A 118 4.61 -47.07 -19.29
CA THR A 118 3.83 -48.03 -20.09
C THR A 118 4.76 -48.91 -20.94
N ALA A 119 5.79 -48.34 -21.56
CA ALA A 119 6.78 -49.11 -22.34
C ALA A 119 7.59 -50.10 -21.49
N GLN A 120 7.73 -49.83 -20.18
CA GLN A 120 8.41 -50.73 -19.24
C GLN A 120 7.52 -51.88 -18.76
N GLN A 121 6.18 -51.76 -18.88
CA GLN A 121 5.23 -52.85 -18.59
C GLN A 121 5.04 -53.82 -19.77
N ASP A 122 5.37 -53.41 -20.99
CA ASP A 122 5.28 -54.24 -22.22
C ASP A 122 6.54 -55.09 -22.50
N ALA A 123 7.48 -55.18 -21.55
CA ALA A 123 8.61 -56.12 -21.65
C ALA A 123 8.09 -57.57 -21.49
N PRO A 124 8.37 -58.48 -22.44
CA PRO A 124 7.95 -59.87 -22.32
C PRO A 124 8.55 -60.49 -21.05
N TRP A 125 7.67 -60.93 -20.14
CA TRP A 125 8.03 -61.73 -18.98
C TRP A 125 8.67 -63.04 -19.48
N ASP A 126 9.99 -63.13 -19.46
CA ASP A 126 10.67 -64.41 -19.62
C ASP A 126 10.48 -65.21 -18.33
N GLN A 127 9.70 -66.27 -18.47
CA GLN A 127 9.23 -67.13 -17.40
C GLN A 127 10.39 -67.98 -16.89
N SER A 128 10.89 -67.70 -15.68
CA SER A 128 11.72 -68.66 -14.95
C SER A 128 11.18 -68.84 -13.54
N ASN A 129 10.70 -70.06 -13.30
CA ASN A 129 10.13 -70.54 -12.06
C ASN A 129 11.11 -70.37 -10.90
N TYR A 130 10.76 -69.51 -9.94
CA TYR A 130 11.25 -69.62 -8.57
C TYR A 130 10.07 -69.42 -7.62
N ILE A 131 9.76 -70.49 -6.90
CA ILE A 131 8.78 -70.56 -5.83
C ILE A 131 9.17 -69.51 -4.78
N VAL A 132 8.30 -68.53 -4.51
CA VAL A 132 8.31 -67.75 -3.27
C VAL A 132 6.85 -67.51 -2.83
N ASP A 133 6.60 -67.91 -1.59
CA ASP A 133 5.34 -68.01 -0.84
C ASP A 133 4.16 -67.09 -1.22
N THR A 134 3.04 -67.73 -1.57
CA THR A 134 1.68 -67.19 -1.48
C THR A 134 1.21 -67.10 -0.02
N SER A 135 1.59 -66.02 0.68
CA SER A 135 1.14 -65.79 2.07
C SER A 135 0.43 -64.45 2.31
N PHE A 136 0.05 -63.68 1.27
CA PHE A 136 -0.56 -62.35 1.49
C PHE A 136 -1.87 -62.08 0.76
N LEU A 137 -2.59 -63.12 0.33
CA LEU A 137 -3.99 -62.94 -0.02
C LEU A 137 -4.85 -62.83 1.26
N ILE A 138 -5.30 -61.60 1.50
CA ILE A 138 -6.42 -61.16 2.33
C ILE A 138 -6.10 -60.94 3.82
N GLN A 139 -5.76 -59.69 4.15
CA GLN A 139 -6.21 -59.11 5.42
C GLN A 139 -6.75 -57.70 5.16
N HIS A 140 -8.08 -57.60 5.09
CA HIS A 140 -8.78 -56.31 5.11
C HIS A 140 -8.47 -55.58 6.43
N GLN A 141 -7.89 -54.40 6.35
CA GLN A 141 -7.87 -53.43 7.45
C GLN A 141 -8.65 -52.18 7.00
N PRO A 142 -9.62 -51.68 7.78
CA PRO A 142 -10.41 -50.53 7.40
C PRO A 142 -9.55 -49.25 7.42
N LEU A 143 -9.66 -48.46 6.36
CA LEU A 143 -9.02 -47.15 6.22
C LEU A 143 -9.32 -46.26 7.43
N PRO A 144 -8.32 -45.56 8.01
CA PRO A 144 -8.59 -44.57 9.04
C PRO A 144 -9.33 -43.38 8.40
N ILE A 145 -10.54 -43.13 8.91
CA ILE A 145 -11.32 -41.92 8.65
C ILE A 145 -10.52 -40.75 9.21
N LEU A 146 -10.13 -39.80 8.35
CA LEU A 146 -9.51 -38.55 8.79
C LEU A 146 -10.56 -37.71 9.53
N ASN A 147 -10.54 -37.82 10.85
CA ASN A 147 -11.30 -36.97 11.75
C ASN A 147 -10.67 -35.57 11.75
N MET A 148 -11.25 -34.65 10.99
CA MET A 148 -10.97 -33.21 11.07
C MET A 148 -11.42 -32.70 12.43
N GLY A 149 -10.47 -32.47 13.33
CA GLY A 149 -10.71 -31.69 14.53
C GLY A 149 -9.81 -32.05 15.70
N ARG A 150 -8.66 -31.38 15.79
CA ARG A 150 -8.21 -30.83 17.08
C ARG A 150 -7.11 -29.79 16.88
N ASN A 151 -7.38 -28.60 17.40
CA ASN A 151 -6.42 -27.55 17.69
C ASN A 151 -5.36 -28.05 18.68
N GLN A 152 -4.09 -27.72 18.45
CA GLN A 152 -3.12 -27.40 19.49
C GLN A 152 -1.88 -26.77 18.84
N ASP A 153 -1.58 -25.58 19.34
CA ASP A 153 -0.53 -24.66 18.93
C ASP A 153 0.88 -25.22 19.16
N GLN A 154 1.78 -25.07 18.17
CA GLN A 154 3.22 -24.88 18.41
C GLN A 154 3.95 -24.37 17.15
N GLU A 155 4.46 -23.13 17.26
CA GLU A 155 5.43 -22.41 16.40
C GLU A 155 6.73 -23.24 16.22
N ALA A 156 7.53 -23.25 15.13
CA ALA A 156 8.00 -22.28 14.12
C ALA A 156 8.64 -23.08 12.92
N PRO A 157 9.29 -22.53 11.86
CA PRO A 157 9.52 -21.13 11.46
C PRO A 157 8.90 -20.77 10.09
N GLU A 158 8.76 -19.45 9.89
CA GLU A 158 8.11 -18.77 8.77
C GLU A 158 8.65 -19.17 7.38
N ILE A 159 7.82 -19.88 6.63
CA ILE A 159 7.79 -19.73 5.17
C ILE A 159 7.01 -18.43 4.93
N VAL A 160 7.71 -17.39 4.47
CA VAL A 160 7.12 -16.12 4.04
C VAL A 160 6.00 -16.44 3.07
N ARG A 161 4.76 -16.41 3.58
CA ARG A 161 3.57 -16.45 2.75
C ARG A 161 3.60 -15.14 1.98
N ASN A 162 3.57 -15.25 0.66
CA ASN A 162 3.15 -14.14 -0.17
C ASN A 162 1.66 -13.93 0.15
N GLU A 163 1.40 -13.24 1.26
CA GLU A 163 0.13 -12.58 1.52
C GLU A 163 -0.06 -11.64 0.33
N LEU A 164 -0.94 -12.05 -0.60
CA LEU A 164 -1.59 -11.10 -1.48
C LEU A 164 -2.45 -10.25 -0.55
N ASP A 165 -1.82 -9.24 0.05
CA ASP A 165 -2.51 -8.18 0.76
C ASP A 165 -3.31 -7.42 -0.29
N LEU A 166 -4.53 -7.91 -0.52
CA LEU A 166 -5.57 -7.28 -1.31
C LEU A 166 -6.31 -6.22 -0.46
N SER A 167 -5.73 -5.73 0.65
CA SER A 167 -6.17 -4.47 1.24
C SER A 167 -5.69 -3.29 0.37
N LEU A 168 -6.21 -3.26 -0.86
CA LEU A 168 -6.67 -1.98 -1.38
C LEU A 168 -7.84 -1.56 -0.49
N GLU A 169 -7.54 -1.08 0.72
CA GLU A 169 -8.48 -0.27 1.47
C GLU A 169 -8.89 0.86 0.54
N PRO A 170 -10.17 0.93 0.16
CA PRO A 170 -10.65 2.05 -0.60
C PRO A 170 -10.58 3.25 0.33
N PHE A 171 -9.66 4.19 0.10
CA PHE A 171 -9.74 5.55 0.65
C PHE A 171 -10.95 6.28 0.02
N TYR A 172 -12.15 5.77 0.25
CA TYR A 172 -13.41 6.36 -0.11
C TYR A 172 -14.31 6.39 1.12
N PHE A 173 -14.01 7.31 2.04
CA PHE A 173 -15.08 8.05 2.72
C PHE A 173 -15.54 9.18 1.78
N CYS A 174 -16.14 8.81 0.65
CA CYS A 174 -17.05 9.70 -0.06
C CYS A 174 -18.46 9.28 0.36
N HIS A 175 -18.95 9.84 1.46
CA HIS A 175 -20.38 9.93 1.69
C HIS A 175 -20.96 10.81 0.58
N LEU A 176 -21.27 10.21 -0.58
CA LEU A 176 -22.26 10.78 -1.48
C LEU A 176 -23.61 10.65 -0.78
N GLY A 177 -23.99 11.71 -0.09
CA GLY A 177 -25.39 11.99 0.16
C GLY A 177 -26.07 12.19 -1.19
N CYS A 178 -27.00 11.31 -1.51
CA CYS A 178 -28.09 11.58 -2.43
C CYS A 178 -28.78 12.89 -2.04
N PHE A 179 -28.97 13.81 -2.99
CA PHE A 179 -30.22 14.47 -3.39
C PHE A 179 -29.90 15.69 -4.25
#